data_AF-A0A480AZ26-F1
#
_entry.id   AF-A0A480AZ26-F1
#
_cell.length_a   1.000
_cell.length_b   1.000
_cell.length_c   1.000
_cell.angle_alpha   90.00
_cell.angle_beta   90.00
_cell.angle_gamma   90.00
#
_symmetry.space_group_name_H-M   'P 1'
#
loop_
_entity.id
_entity.type
_entity.pdbx_description
1 polymer ?
#
loop_
_entity_poly.entity_id
_entity_poly.type
_entity_poly.pdbx_seq_one_letter_code
_entity_poly.pdbx_strand_id
1 'polypeptide(L)'
;MRVAPFPIPLPAWRRLAVWGLALLAVLPARAGEFSDEFDRQRFRTAFQHEIAFREAALHVAWAAEPLCDDTSEIEPFVLWSLRGVRKSLSADQQKLFTQATGMDEHWRIAWLDEAAPEALRLGQRVVAVNNRPLPAPGSKVELTAVLRGGSAFSVDDQAFWQVMHQARQEAIADSAMTLTLDGGQQIKVSTQTGCAGTVTATAFDDEPQNFLRQEGLRSKIPGNAMLAAHSRDERRWLAAFGTYLLASERSILRQRSSDSVGNAFLVGKVLALAVPGVGTVLSAMESKTQRGLQVDGLIGGADLFANEVLLAMGGDPAVGLKLSDRLARDKVPADILPMSAFRRSNVEIQLQQLQAIETARRQAELAAEAGADTPGAAKPAARQ
;
A
#
# COMPACT_ATOMS: atom_id res chain seq x y z
N MET A 1 -87.36 -17.72 -22.53
CA MET A 1 -87.98 -18.34 -21.34
C MET A 1 -87.11 -18.05 -20.12
N ARG A 2 -87.68 -17.31 -19.15
CA ARG A 2 -87.32 -17.25 -17.71
C ARG A 2 -85.90 -16.81 -17.32
N VAL A 3 -85.64 -16.04 -16.28
CA VAL A 3 -86.35 -15.16 -15.33
C VAL A 3 -85.19 -14.35 -14.72
N ALA A 4 -85.33 -13.03 -14.60
CA ALA A 4 -84.39 -12.20 -13.83
C ALA A 4 -84.58 -12.41 -12.31
N PRO A 5 -83.54 -12.29 -11.48
CA PRO A 5 -83.73 -11.89 -10.09
C PRO A 5 -83.09 -10.52 -9.79
N PHE A 6 -83.84 -9.76 -9.01
CA PHE A 6 -83.57 -8.46 -8.42
C PHE A 6 -82.35 -8.44 -7.46
N PRO A 7 -81.83 -7.23 -7.14
CA PRO A 7 -80.59 -7.04 -6.38
C PRO A 7 -80.82 -7.08 -4.86
N ILE A 8 -79.83 -7.57 -4.12
CA ILE A 8 -79.77 -7.49 -2.65
C ILE A 8 -78.95 -6.25 -2.25
N PRO A 9 -79.42 -5.40 -1.33
CA PRO A 9 -78.72 -4.20 -0.89
C PRO A 9 -77.62 -4.48 0.14
N LEU A 10 -76.62 -3.60 0.11
CA LEU A 10 -75.36 -3.53 0.86
C LEU A 10 -75.50 -3.57 2.40
N PRO A 11 -74.44 -3.98 3.14
CA PRO A 11 -74.14 -3.39 4.44
C PRO A 11 -73.11 -2.25 4.32
N ALA A 12 -73.52 -1.10 4.84
CA ALA A 12 -72.95 0.23 4.68
C ALA A 12 -71.77 0.54 5.62
N TRP A 13 -70.74 -0.30 5.70
CA TRP A 13 -69.57 -0.06 6.60
C TRP A 13 -68.22 0.13 5.91
N ARG A 14 -68.18 0.29 4.57
CA ARG A 14 -66.93 0.62 3.84
C ARG A 14 -66.91 2.05 3.27
N ARG A 15 -67.21 3.04 4.10
CA ARG A 15 -67.04 4.47 3.75
C ARG A 15 -66.38 5.27 4.86
N LEU A 16 -65.23 4.82 5.37
CA LEU A 16 -64.29 5.64 6.16
C LEU A 16 -62.86 5.11 5.95
N ALA A 17 -62.29 5.36 4.77
CA ALA A 17 -60.84 5.22 4.52
C ALA A 17 -60.46 5.96 3.23
N VAL A 18 -60.92 7.19 3.09
CA VAL A 18 -60.33 8.18 2.18
C VAL A 18 -60.09 9.38 3.07
N TRP A 19 -58.95 10.05 2.94
CA TRP A 19 -58.43 11.10 3.84
C TRP A 19 -57.54 10.59 4.97
N GLY A 20 -56.36 10.08 4.61
CA GLY A 20 -55.30 9.75 5.57
C GLY A 20 -54.02 9.22 4.94
N LEU A 21 -53.66 9.68 3.74
CA LEU A 21 -52.41 9.29 3.06
C LEU A 21 -51.91 10.46 2.21
N ALA A 22 -51.72 11.60 2.88
CA ALA A 22 -51.07 12.77 2.34
C ALA A 22 -50.31 13.48 3.46
N LEU A 23 -49.40 12.76 4.13
CA LEU A 23 -48.42 13.30 5.07
C LEU A 23 -47.24 12.33 5.24
N LEU A 24 -46.76 11.78 4.13
CA LEU A 24 -45.31 11.55 3.98
C LEU A 24 -44.83 12.74 3.18
N ALA A 25 -44.49 13.81 3.89
CA ALA A 25 -43.68 14.88 3.36
C ALA A 25 -42.35 14.25 2.94
N VAL A 26 -42.27 13.80 1.69
CA VAL A 26 -41.00 13.67 0.98
C VAL A 26 -40.49 15.10 0.90
N LEU A 27 -39.63 15.46 1.85
CA LEU A 27 -38.73 16.58 1.69
C LEU A 27 -38.09 16.43 0.30
N PRO A 28 -38.09 17.48 -0.53
CA PRO A 28 -37.37 17.43 -1.78
C PRO A 28 -35.89 17.43 -1.39
N ALA A 29 -35.33 16.24 -1.19
CA ALA A 29 -33.88 16.07 -1.20
C ALA A 29 -33.44 16.64 -2.55
N ARG A 30 -32.73 17.78 -2.48
CA ARG A 30 -32.30 18.49 -3.68
C ARG A 30 -31.39 17.53 -4.44
N ALA A 31 -31.53 17.42 -5.75
CA ALA A 31 -30.75 16.46 -6.55
C ALA A 31 -29.22 16.53 -6.32
N GLY A 32 -28.70 17.68 -5.83
CA GLY A 32 -27.30 17.81 -5.41
C GLY A 32 -26.95 17.14 -4.06
N GLU A 33 -27.89 17.02 -3.13
CA GLU A 33 -27.65 16.46 -1.78
C GLU A 33 -27.32 14.95 -1.83
N PHE A 34 -27.95 14.21 -2.74
CA PHE A 34 -27.59 12.81 -2.99
C PHE A 34 -26.23 12.65 -3.67
N SER A 35 -25.86 13.57 -4.57
CA SER A 35 -24.54 13.58 -5.20
C SER A 35 -23.44 13.88 -4.18
N ASP A 36 -23.67 14.86 -3.32
CA ASP A 36 -22.73 15.27 -2.28
C ASP A 36 -22.54 14.17 -1.21
N GLU A 37 -23.60 13.47 -0.82
CA GLU A 37 -23.50 12.32 0.09
C GLU A 37 -22.73 11.17 -0.55
N PHE A 38 -23.01 10.86 -1.81
CA PHE A 38 -22.27 9.83 -2.56
C PHE A 38 -20.77 10.17 -2.66
N ASP A 39 -20.44 11.43 -2.99
CA ASP A 39 -19.06 11.88 -3.08
C ASP A 39 -18.36 11.86 -1.71
N ARG A 40 -19.05 12.27 -0.63
CA ARG A 40 -18.52 12.13 0.74
C ARG A 40 -18.23 10.68 1.10
N GLN A 41 -19.13 9.75 0.78
CA GLN A 41 -18.91 8.33 1.01
C GLN A 41 -17.72 7.81 0.21
N ARG A 42 -17.64 8.15 -1.09
CA ARG A 42 -16.51 7.78 -1.95
C ARG A 42 -15.18 8.29 -1.41
N PHE A 43 -15.11 9.56 -1.01
CA PHE A 43 -13.90 10.16 -0.44
C PHE A 43 -13.50 9.49 0.87
N ARG A 44 -14.47 9.23 1.75
CA ARG A 44 -14.23 8.53 3.01
C ARG A 44 -13.66 7.13 2.78
N THR A 45 -14.27 6.34 1.89
CA THR A 45 -13.79 4.99 1.58
C THR A 45 -12.39 5.03 0.97
N ALA A 46 -12.15 5.89 -0.02
CA ALA A 46 -10.84 6.04 -0.65
C ALA A 46 -9.74 6.42 0.37
N PHE A 47 -10.05 7.37 1.26
CA PHE A 47 -9.14 7.78 2.33
C PHE A 47 -8.87 6.64 3.31
N GLN A 48 -9.88 5.87 3.73
CA GLN A 48 -9.71 4.71 4.60
C GLN A 48 -8.80 3.65 3.99
N HIS A 49 -8.94 3.36 2.69
CA HIS A 49 -8.03 2.44 1.99
C HIS A 49 -6.58 2.95 1.99
N GLU A 50 -6.39 4.25 1.74
CA GLU A 50 -5.05 4.85 1.74
C GLU A 50 -4.40 4.79 3.12
N ILE A 51 -5.13 5.15 4.19
CA ILE A 51 -4.59 5.08 5.55
C ILE A 51 -4.29 3.64 5.96
N ALA A 52 -5.19 2.70 5.67
CA ALA A 52 -4.96 1.28 5.96
C ALA A 52 -3.76 0.71 5.19
N PHE A 53 -3.48 1.22 3.99
CA PHE A 53 -2.28 0.85 3.25
C PHE A 53 -1.01 1.46 3.84
N ARG A 54 -1.02 2.75 4.20
CA ARG A 54 0.13 3.42 4.84
C ARG A 54 0.47 2.77 6.19
N GLU A 55 -0.54 2.41 6.98
CA GLU A 55 -0.38 1.59 8.18
C GLU A 55 0.31 0.25 7.84
N ALA A 56 -0.18 -0.47 6.83
CA ALA A 56 0.41 -1.74 6.42
C ALA A 56 1.87 -1.58 5.98
N ALA A 57 2.20 -0.48 5.29
CA ALA A 57 3.56 -0.16 4.87
C ALA A 57 4.51 0.10 6.04
N LEU A 58 4.08 0.83 7.08
CA LEU A 58 4.88 1.04 8.29
C LEU A 58 5.13 -0.29 9.03
N HIS A 59 4.09 -1.08 9.25
CA HIS A 59 4.23 -2.38 9.90
C HIS A 59 5.15 -3.34 9.13
N VAL A 60 5.06 -3.35 7.80
CA VAL A 60 5.95 -4.14 6.96
C VAL A 60 7.38 -3.62 7.04
N ALA A 61 7.60 -2.30 7.04
CA ALA A 61 8.94 -1.74 7.15
C ALA A 61 9.62 -2.18 8.46
N TRP A 62 8.89 -2.17 9.59
CA TRP A 62 9.38 -2.70 10.86
C TRP A 62 9.61 -4.21 10.82
N ALA A 63 8.64 -4.98 10.33
CA ALA A 63 8.73 -6.44 10.35
C ALA A 63 9.81 -7.01 9.41
N ALA A 64 10.07 -6.32 8.30
CA ALA A 64 11.05 -6.73 7.31
C ALA A 64 12.48 -6.26 7.64
N GLU A 65 12.70 -5.54 8.76
CA GLU A 65 14.02 -5.06 9.20
C GLU A 65 15.15 -6.09 9.01
N PRO A 66 15.00 -7.37 9.43
CA PRO A 66 16.10 -8.35 9.35
C PRO A 66 16.44 -8.77 7.92
N LEU A 67 15.58 -8.45 6.96
CA LEU A 67 15.69 -8.86 5.55
C LEU A 67 16.21 -7.74 4.65
N CYS A 68 16.42 -6.54 5.20
CA CYS A 68 16.75 -5.35 4.44
C CYS A 68 18.25 -5.03 4.49
N ASP A 69 18.84 -4.71 3.33
CA ASP A 69 20.26 -4.34 3.22
C ASP A 69 20.57 -2.98 3.86
N ASP A 70 19.56 -2.13 3.99
CA ASP A 70 19.63 -0.80 4.56
C ASP A 70 18.42 -0.56 5.49
N THR A 71 18.69 0.05 6.64
CA THR A 71 17.69 0.29 7.69
C THR A 71 17.68 1.77 8.09
N SER A 72 16.52 2.23 8.54
CA SER A 72 16.35 3.57 9.09
C SER A 72 15.33 3.55 10.23
N GLU A 73 15.29 4.61 11.02
CA GLU A 73 14.19 4.80 11.97
C GLU A 73 12.89 5.11 11.22
N ILE A 74 11.82 4.41 11.54
CA ILE A 74 10.51 4.56 10.90
C ILE A 74 9.52 5.07 11.94
N GLU A 75 8.74 6.08 11.55
CA GLU A 75 7.78 6.77 12.41
C GLU A 75 6.55 5.93 12.79
N PRO A 76 6.00 6.09 14.00
CA PRO A 76 4.79 5.38 14.46
C PRO A 76 3.50 6.16 14.13
N PHE A 77 3.48 6.94 13.05
CA PHE A 77 2.32 7.76 12.69
C PHE A 77 2.24 7.98 11.18
N VAL A 78 1.04 8.34 10.69
CA VAL A 78 0.86 8.77 9.30
C VAL A 78 0.44 10.23 9.30
N LEU A 79 1.22 11.07 8.60
CA LEU A 79 0.79 12.40 8.20
C LEU A 79 0.13 12.35 6.83
N TRP A 80 -0.96 13.11 6.69
CA TRP A 80 -1.71 13.20 5.45
C TRP A 80 -2.15 14.64 5.20
N SER A 81 -2.19 15.04 3.93
CA SER A 81 -2.65 16.35 3.47
C SER A 81 -3.24 16.21 2.07
N LEU A 82 -4.26 17.01 1.76
CA LEU A 82 -4.79 17.19 0.40
C LEU A 82 -3.73 17.65 -0.61
N ARG A 83 -2.59 18.17 -0.15
CA ARG A 83 -1.44 18.54 -1.01
C ARG A 83 -0.59 17.36 -1.43
N GLY A 84 -0.57 16.30 -0.61
CA GLY A 84 0.08 15.04 -0.96
C GLY A 84 -0.67 14.27 -2.06
N VAL A 85 -1.88 14.72 -2.41
CA VAL A 85 -2.69 14.14 -3.47
C VAL A 85 -2.25 14.69 -4.83
N ARG A 86 -2.05 13.80 -5.81
CA ARG A 86 -1.70 14.16 -7.19
C ARG A 86 -2.87 14.78 -7.93
N LYS A 87 -4.05 14.16 -7.83
CA LYS A 87 -5.27 14.65 -8.48
C LYS A 87 -5.79 15.89 -7.79
N SER A 88 -5.58 17.06 -8.37
CA SER A 88 -6.15 18.30 -7.85
C SER A 88 -7.66 18.19 -7.73
N LEU A 89 -8.18 18.26 -6.50
CA LEU A 89 -9.62 18.34 -6.25
C LEU A 89 -10.11 19.78 -6.48
N SER A 90 -11.30 19.95 -7.04
CA SER A 90 -11.94 21.28 -7.10
C SER A 90 -12.23 21.81 -5.69
N ALA A 91 -12.45 23.11 -5.53
CA ALA A 91 -12.76 23.70 -4.22
C ALA A 91 -13.98 23.03 -3.54
N ASP A 92 -15.01 22.70 -4.30
CA ASP A 92 -16.19 22.00 -3.79
C ASP A 92 -15.86 20.55 -3.38
N GLN A 93 -15.04 19.85 -4.17
CA GLN A 93 -14.58 18.50 -3.82
C GLN A 93 -13.68 18.49 -2.60
N GLN A 94 -12.81 19.49 -2.43
CA GLN A 94 -12.00 19.66 -1.22
C GLN A 94 -12.89 19.84 -0.01
N LYS A 95 -13.93 20.68 -0.11
CA LYS A 95 -14.91 20.88 0.97
C LYS A 95 -15.63 19.59 1.33
N LEU A 96 -16.14 18.84 0.35
CA LEU A 96 -16.80 17.55 0.57
C LEU A 96 -15.83 16.53 1.18
N PHE A 97 -14.60 16.50 0.70
CA PHE A 97 -13.55 15.64 1.23
C PHE A 97 -13.25 15.96 2.70
N THR A 98 -13.03 17.23 3.04
CA THR A 98 -12.78 17.66 4.42
C THR A 98 -13.96 17.36 5.34
N GLN A 99 -15.20 17.51 4.85
CA GLN A 99 -16.39 17.11 5.60
C GLN A 99 -16.45 15.60 5.84
N ALA A 100 -15.99 14.79 4.88
CA ALA A 100 -16.04 13.34 4.96
C ALA A 100 -14.93 12.73 5.83
N THR A 101 -13.73 13.34 5.83
CA THR A 101 -12.52 12.75 6.40
C THR A 101 -11.94 13.54 7.57
N GLY A 102 -12.29 14.83 7.70
CA GLY A 102 -11.65 15.76 8.63
C GLY A 102 -10.24 16.22 8.21
N MET A 103 -9.77 15.79 7.02
CA MET A 103 -8.47 16.17 6.48
C MET A 103 -8.60 17.34 5.50
N ASP A 104 -7.59 18.20 5.47
CA ASP A 104 -7.56 19.42 4.66
C ASP A 104 -6.18 19.60 4.00
N GLU A 105 -5.87 20.82 3.54
CA GLU A 105 -4.58 21.16 2.95
C GLU A 105 -3.41 21.13 3.94
N HIS A 106 -3.67 21.05 5.25
CA HIS A 106 -2.64 20.98 6.27
C HIS A 106 -2.22 19.55 6.54
N TRP A 107 -0.95 19.37 6.92
CA TRP A 107 -0.45 18.08 7.37
C TRP A 107 -1.08 17.73 8.71
N ARG A 108 -1.91 16.69 8.71
CA ARG A 108 -2.61 16.22 9.90
C ARG A 108 -2.27 14.78 10.19
N ILE A 109 -2.33 14.44 11.47
CA ILE A 109 -2.19 13.05 11.93
C ILE A 109 -3.42 12.27 11.47
N ALA A 110 -3.22 11.32 10.57
CA ALA A 110 -4.26 10.47 10.01
C ALA A 110 -4.28 9.06 10.61
N TRP A 111 -3.17 8.64 11.22
CA TRP A 111 -3.04 7.38 11.95
C TRP A 111 -1.93 7.50 13.01
N LEU A 112 -2.06 6.73 14.09
CA LEU A 112 -1.11 6.61 15.18
C LEU A 112 -0.98 5.13 15.55
N ASP A 113 0.23 4.68 15.80
CA ASP A 113 0.50 3.38 16.42
C ASP A 113 0.01 3.36 17.87
N GLU A 114 -0.22 2.16 18.41
CA GLU A 114 -0.62 1.96 19.81
C GLU A 114 0.44 2.49 20.80
N ALA A 115 1.72 2.53 20.40
CA ALA A 115 2.81 3.07 21.20
C ALA A 115 2.94 4.61 21.13
N ALA A 116 2.07 5.30 20.39
CA ALA A 116 2.15 6.76 20.26
C ALA A 116 1.82 7.47 21.60
N PRO A 117 2.52 8.58 21.92
CA PRO A 117 2.24 9.37 23.12
C PRO A 117 0.79 9.86 23.19
N GLU A 118 0.17 9.80 24.38
CA GLU A 118 -1.24 10.20 24.62
C GLU A 118 -1.56 11.66 24.23
N ALA A 119 -0.54 12.52 24.17
CA ALA A 119 -0.67 13.91 23.75
C ALA A 119 -1.00 14.05 22.25
N LEU A 120 -0.66 13.03 21.45
CA LEU A 120 -0.97 13.00 20.02
C LEU A 120 -2.37 12.49 19.78
N ARG A 121 -3.09 13.17 18.88
CA ARG A 121 -4.46 12.84 18.53
C ARG A 121 -4.67 12.94 17.03
N LEU A 122 -5.53 12.07 16.51
CA LEU A 122 -5.96 12.12 15.11
C LEU A 122 -6.54 13.51 14.77
N GLY A 123 -6.23 14.00 13.58
CA GLY A 123 -6.65 15.30 13.08
C GLY A 123 -5.81 16.49 13.59
N GLN A 124 -4.91 16.31 14.57
CA GLN A 124 -3.99 17.37 14.97
C GLN A 124 -3.10 17.78 13.81
N ARG A 125 -2.91 19.09 13.65
CA ARG A 125 -2.06 19.67 12.63
C ARG A 125 -0.61 19.66 13.10
N VAL A 126 0.27 19.16 12.25
CA VAL A 126 1.72 19.17 12.42
C VAL A 126 2.30 20.21 11.46
N VAL A 127 3.20 21.04 11.97
CA VAL A 127 3.85 22.12 11.20
C VAL A 127 5.32 21.86 10.95
N ALA A 128 5.96 21.01 11.77
CA ALA A 128 7.35 20.61 11.57
C ALA A 128 7.65 19.22 12.15
N VAL A 129 8.67 18.57 11.61
CA VAL A 129 9.27 17.33 12.13
C VAL A 129 10.76 17.58 12.32
N ASN A 130 11.29 17.30 13.51
CA ASN A 130 12.69 17.61 13.90
C ASN A 130 13.08 19.06 13.59
N ASN A 131 12.22 20.03 13.93
CA ASN A 131 12.38 21.45 13.61
C ASN A 131 12.42 21.81 12.12
N ARG A 132 12.18 20.84 11.21
CA ARG A 132 12.08 21.08 9.77
C ARG A 132 10.62 21.35 9.40
N PRO A 133 10.30 22.53 8.86
CA PRO A 133 8.92 22.87 8.53
C PRO A 133 8.40 21.94 7.43
N LEU A 134 7.17 21.47 7.61
CA LEU A 134 6.47 20.74 6.56
C LEU A 134 6.03 21.72 5.45
N PRO A 135 5.92 21.28 4.18
CA PRO A 135 5.49 22.12 3.08
C PRO A 135 4.14 22.81 3.39
N ALA A 136 4.13 24.14 3.36
CA ALA A 136 3.01 24.96 3.82
C ALA A 136 2.10 25.41 2.67
N PRO A 137 0.87 25.87 2.97
CA PRO A 137 -0.01 26.38 1.94
C PRO A 137 0.51 27.57 1.14
N GLY A 138 0.78 27.37 -0.16
CA GLY A 138 1.14 28.44 -1.10
C GLY A 138 2.63 28.56 -1.45
N SER A 139 3.46 27.57 -1.11
CA SER A 139 4.83 27.48 -1.65
C SER A 139 4.80 27.26 -3.16
N LYS A 140 5.68 27.98 -3.87
CA LYS A 140 5.67 28.14 -5.34
C LYS A 140 5.68 26.80 -6.08
N VAL A 141 4.76 26.66 -7.04
CA VAL A 141 4.81 25.64 -8.10
C VAL A 141 6.13 25.84 -8.87
N GLU A 142 7.04 24.87 -8.81
CA GLU A 142 8.24 24.90 -9.65
C GLU A 142 7.86 24.63 -11.12
N LEU A 143 7.84 25.70 -11.93
CA LEU A 143 7.58 25.64 -13.38
C LEU A 143 8.50 24.66 -14.13
N THR A 144 9.68 24.35 -13.57
CA THR A 144 10.68 23.43 -14.13
C THR A 144 10.24 21.96 -14.14
N ALA A 145 9.34 21.54 -13.23
CA ALA A 145 8.80 20.17 -13.23
C ALA A 145 7.85 19.92 -14.41
N VAL A 146 7.10 20.94 -14.83
CA VAL A 146 6.13 20.88 -15.93
C VAL A 146 6.84 20.76 -17.30
N LEU A 147 8.03 21.36 -17.45
CA LEU A 147 8.75 21.42 -18.73
C LEU A 147 9.57 20.16 -19.05
N ARG A 148 9.80 19.24 -18.10
CA ARG A 148 10.59 18.01 -18.33
C ARG A 148 9.79 16.80 -18.81
N GLY A 149 8.48 16.93 -19.01
CA GLY A 149 7.63 15.81 -19.43
C GLY A 149 7.63 14.62 -18.44
N GLY A 150 8.13 14.82 -17.21
CA GLY A 150 8.01 13.86 -16.13
C GLY A 150 6.64 13.99 -15.47
N SER A 151 6.08 12.87 -15.00
CA SER A 151 4.78 12.84 -14.32
C SER A 151 4.71 13.98 -13.29
N ALA A 152 3.69 14.84 -13.40
CA ALA A 152 3.44 15.91 -12.45
C ALA A 152 3.16 15.30 -11.07
N PHE A 153 4.21 15.10 -10.29
CA PHE A 153 4.05 14.98 -8.85
C PHE A 153 3.42 16.28 -8.36
N SER A 154 2.54 16.22 -7.35
CA SER A 154 2.34 17.42 -6.56
C SER A 154 3.71 17.77 -5.99
N VAL A 155 4.22 18.95 -6.34
CA VAL A 155 5.54 19.46 -5.90
C VAL A 155 5.68 19.35 -4.37
N ASP A 156 4.55 19.34 -3.66
CA ASP A 156 4.45 19.27 -2.21
C ASP A 156 4.72 17.86 -1.63
N ASP A 157 4.45 16.74 -2.33
CA ASP A 157 4.71 15.39 -1.78
C ASP A 157 6.22 15.06 -1.77
N GLN A 158 6.98 15.47 -2.81
CA GLN A 158 8.43 15.27 -2.81
C GLN A 158 9.11 16.05 -1.68
N ALA A 159 8.73 17.32 -1.48
CA ALA A 159 9.25 18.14 -0.41
C ALA A 159 8.88 17.56 0.98
N PHE A 160 7.69 17.00 1.12
CA PHE A 160 7.28 16.29 2.33
C PHE A 160 8.17 15.09 2.62
N TRP A 161 8.39 14.21 1.63
CA TRP A 161 9.22 13.03 1.83
C TRP A 161 10.69 13.36 2.09
N GLN A 162 11.21 14.46 1.54
CA GLN A 162 12.55 14.94 1.90
C GLN A 162 12.65 15.27 3.39
N VAL A 163 11.64 15.95 3.95
CA VAL A 163 11.58 16.23 5.40
C VAL A 163 11.51 14.93 6.19
N MET A 164 10.64 13.99 5.80
CA MET A 164 10.50 12.71 6.50
C MET A 164 11.77 11.88 6.45
N HIS A 165 12.37 11.68 5.27
CA HIS A 165 13.61 10.89 5.14
C HIS A 165 14.76 11.49 5.94
N GLN A 166 14.89 12.82 5.97
CA GLN A 166 15.89 13.48 6.79
C GLN A 166 15.61 13.31 8.29
N ALA A 167 14.34 13.42 8.71
CA ALA A 167 13.95 13.19 10.09
C ALA A 167 14.23 11.75 10.55
N ARG A 168 14.05 10.76 9.66
CA ARG A 168 14.39 9.36 9.91
C ARG A 168 15.88 9.17 10.12
N GLN A 169 16.72 9.81 9.30
CA GLN A 169 18.18 9.75 9.48
C GLN A 169 18.63 10.37 10.80
N GLU A 170 18.03 11.49 11.20
CA GLU A 170 18.35 12.14 12.48
C GLU A 170 17.88 11.34 13.68
N ALA A 171 16.74 10.67 13.54
CA ALA A 171 16.17 9.85 14.61
C ALA A 171 17.09 8.69 15.00
N ILE A 172 18.01 8.24 14.13
CA ILE A 172 18.98 7.15 14.43
C ILE A 172 19.78 7.43 15.71
N ALA A 173 20.05 8.71 16.01
CA ALA A 173 20.83 9.06 17.19
C ALA A 173 20.10 8.78 18.52
N ASP A 174 18.77 8.95 18.54
CA ASP A 174 17.95 8.98 19.76
C ASP A 174 16.74 8.01 19.71
N SER A 175 16.60 7.23 18.63
CA SER A 175 15.42 6.44 18.25
C SER A 175 14.11 7.18 18.47
N ALA A 176 14.09 8.45 18.06
CA ALA A 176 12.93 9.31 18.24
C ALA A 176 12.91 10.50 17.27
N MET A 177 11.71 10.97 16.97
CA MET A 177 11.45 12.22 16.26
C MET A 177 10.73 13.23 17.16
N THR A 178 10.81 14.50 16.81
CA THR A 178 10.05 15.56 17.48
C THR A 178 9.04 16.16 16.51
N LEU A 179 7.75 16.08 16.85
CA LEU A 179 6.67 16.72 16.12
C LEU A 179 6.38 18.09 16.72
N THR A 180 6.34 19.12 15.90
CA THR A 180 5.85 20.44 16.29
C THR A 180 4.41 20.58 15.81
N LEU A 181 3.47 20.70 16.76
CA LEU A 181 2.06 20.93 16.50
C LEU A 181 1.76 22.39 16.19
N ASP A 182 0.62 22.62 15.54
CA ASP A 182 0.07 23.98 15.41
C ASP A 182 -0.18 24.58 16.82
N GLY A 183 0.31 25.80 17.04
CA GLY A 183 0.41 26.40 18.38
C GLY A 183 1.76 26.21 19.08
N GLY A 184 2.72 25.52 18.46
CA GLY A 184 4.13 25.48 18.88
C GLY A 184 4.49 24.41 19.92
N GLN A 185 3.52 23.60 20.36
CA GLN A 185 3.80 22.46 21.23
C GLN A 185 4.68 21.44 20.52
N GLN A 186 5.73 20.97 21.19
CA GLN A 186 6.61 19.91 20.69
C GLN A 186 6.35 18.61 21.42
N ILE A 187 6.27 17.51 20.67
CA ILE A 187 6.03 16.16 21.19
C ILE A 187 7.09 15.23 20.64
N LYS A 188 7.85 14.58 21.52
CA LYS A 188 8.81 13.54 21.16
C LYS A 188 8.07 12.22 20.99
N VAL A 189 8.33 11.53 19.88
CA VAL A 189 7.76 10.22 19.53
C VAL A 189 8.89 9.23 19.32
N SER A 190 8.79 8.06 19.94
CA SER A 190 9.76 6.99 19.71
C SER A 190 9.59 6.42 18.32
N THR A 191 10.69 6.16 17.63
CA THR A 191 10.71 5.47 16.34
C THR A 191 11.11 4.02 16.53
N GLN A 192 10.92 3.22 15.48
CA GLN A 192 11.37 1.84 15.44
C GLN A 192 12.21 1.63 14.18
N THR A 193 13.33 0.91 14.33
CA THR A 193 14.15 0.49 13.20
C THR A 193 13.32 -0.33 12.21
N GLY A 194 13.47 -0.03 10.93
CA GLY A 194 12.82 -0.76 9.85
C GLY A 194 13.59 -0.62 8.55
N CYS A 195 13.10 -1.27 7.50
CA CYS A 195 13.66 -1.14 6.16
C CYS A 195 13.68 0.31 5.69
N ALA A 196 14.83 0.75 5.18
CA ALA A 196 14.98 2.09 4.66
C ALA A 196 14.07 2.35 3.44
N GLY A 197 13.60 3.59 3.35
CA GLY A 197 12.72 4.07 2.28
C GLY A 197 11.23 4.03 2.63
N THR A 198 10.38 4.25 1.63
CA THR A 198 8.93 4.36 1.81
C THR A 198 8.18 3.71 0.65
N VAL A 199 7.23 2.84 1.00
CA VAL A 199 6.24 2.34 0.05
C VAL A 199 4.98 3.20 0.11
N THR A 200 4.54 3.71 -1.03
CA THR A 200 3.37 4.57 -1.14
C THR A 200 2.33 4.00 -2.10
N ALA A 201 1.07 4.32 -1.85
CA ALA A 201 -0.03 4.15 -2.77
C ALA A 201 -1.07 5.21 -2.43
N THR A 202 -1.78 5.73 -3.43
CA THR A 202 -2.85 6.69 -3.20
C THR A 202 -4.06 6.37 -4.06
N ALA A 203 -5.25 6.55 -3.48
CA ALA A 203 -6.52 6.45 -4.19
C ALA A 203 -6.76 7.67 -5.10
N PHE A 204 -5.94 8.70 -4.96
CA PHE A 204 -6.09 9.99 -5.61
C PHE A 204 -4.94 10.28 -6.60
N ASP A 205 -4.43 9.22 -7.23
CA ASP A 205 -3.45 9.32 -8.31
C ASP A 205 -4.13 9.61 -9.64
N ASP A 206 -3.45 10.37 -10.51
CA ASP A 206 -3.87 10.55 -11.90
C ASP A 206 -3.48 9.34 -12.76
N GLU A 207 -2.48 8.56 -12.32
CA GLU A 207 -2.04 7.32 -12.95
C GLU A 207 -2.08 6.16 -11.94
N PRO A 208 -3.29 5.74 -11.49
CA PRO A 208 -3.45 4.76 -10.42
C PRO A 208 -3.08 3.33 -10.83
N GLN A 209 -2.86 3.08 -12.12
CA GLN A 209 -2.44 1.79 -12.65
C GLN A 209 -0.91 1.59 -12.62
N ASN A 210 -0.12 2.67 -12.61
CA ASN A 210 1.32 2.61 -12.82
C ASN A 210 2.07 2.26 -11.53
N PHE A 211 3.03 1.34 -11.62
CA PHE A 211 4.06 1.14 -10.61
C PHE A 211 5.25 2.08 -10.89
N LEU A 212 5.78 2.77 -9.88
CA LEU A 212 6.92 3.68 -10.06
C LEU A 212 7.96 3.53 -8.96
N ARG A 213 9.25 3.57 -9.32
CA ARG A 213 10.37 3.69 -8.38
C ARG A 213 10.94 5.10 -8.45
N GLN A 214 11.21 5.70 -7.30
CA GLN A 214 11.62 7.09 -7.19
C GLN A 214 12.87 7.21 -6.32
N GLU A 215 13.95 7.69 -6.94
CA GLU A 215 15.15 8.17 -6.23
C GLU A 215 15.77 7.15 -5.25
N GLY A 216 15.54 5.84 -5.46
CA GLY A 216 16.01 4.75 -4.60
C GLY A 216 15.27 4.60 -3.27
N LEU A 217 14.71 5.70 -2.75
CA LEU A 217 14.10 5.76 -1.43
C LEU A 217 12.58 5.56 -1.42
N ARG A 218 11.90 5.58 -2.58
CA ARG A 218 10.44 5.42 -2.65
C ARG A 218 9.97 4.46 -3.74
N SER A 219 8.95 3.68 -3.40
CA SER A 219 8.30 2.70 -4.27
C SER A 219 6.79 2.95 -4.25
N LYS A 220 6.22 3.33 -5.40
CA LYS A 220 4.79 3.58 -5.56
C LYS A 220 4.11 2.33 -6.12
N ILE A 221 3.23 1.75 -5.32
CA ILE A 221 2.33 0.68 -5.73
C ILE A 221 1.14 1.26 -6.52
N PRO A 222 0.64 0.57 -7.55
CA PRO A 222 -0.61 0.93 -8.23
C PRO A 222 -1.77 1.16 -7.25
N GLY A 223 -2.32 2.37 -7.25
CA GLY A 223 -3.50 2.74 -6.46
C GLY A 223 -4.71 1.85 -6.73
N ASN A 224 -4.88 1.37 -7.96
CA ASN A 224 -5.94 0.42 -8.30
C ASN A 224 -5.81 -0.91 -7.56
N ALA A 225 -4.57 -1.41 -7.36
CA ALA A 225 -4.36 -2.62 -6.60
C ALA A 225 -4.57 -2.41 -5.10
N MET A 226 -4.15 -1.25 -4.57
CA MET A 226 -4.44 -0.85 -3.19
C MET A 226 -5.96 -0.80 -2.93
N LEU A 227 -6.73 -0.22 -3.87
CA LEU A 227 -8.19 -0.17 -3.77
C LEU A 227 -8.84 -1.55 -3.93
N ALA A 228 -8.23 -2.45 -4.71
CA ALA A 228 -8.67 -3.83 -4.85
C ALA A 228 -8.25 -4.75 -3.70
N ALA A 229 -7.42 -4.28 -2.75
CA ALA A 229 -7.05 -5.03 -1.55
C ALA A 229 -8.10 -4.85 -0.45
N HIS A 230 -8.68 -5.96 0.00
CA HIS A 230 -9.80 -5.99 0.94
C HIS A 230 -9.37 -6.43 2.34
N SER A 231 -8.24 -7.13 2.47
CA SER A 231 -7.74 -7.61 3.76
C SER A 231 -6.49 -6.86 4.23
N ARG A 232 -6.18 -6.98 5.53
CA ARG A 232 -4.93 -6.47 6.10
C ARG A 232 -3.72 -7.14 5.45
N ASP A 233 -3.79 -8.44 5.22
CA ASP A 233 -2.69 -9.21 4.64
C ASP A 233 -2.46 -8.87 3.17
N GLU A 234 -3.52 -8.63 2.38
CA GLU A 234 -3.35 -8.16 0.99
C GLU A 234 -2.65 -6.79 0.93
N ARG A 235 -2.98 -5.87 1.85
CA ARG A 235 -2.30 -4.58 1.94
C ARG A 235 -0.84 -4.71 2.39
N ARG A 236 -0.58 -5.57 3.38
CA ARG A 236 0.78 -5.90 3.83
C ARG A 236 1.58 -6.55 2.69
N TRP A 237 0.96 -7.41 1.89
CA TRP A 237 1.64 -8.07 0.77
C TRP A 237 2.05 -7.06 -0.29
N LEU A 238 1.13 -6.16 -0.67
CA LEU A 238 1.44 -5.04 -1.57
C LEU A 238 2.56 -4.14 -1.02
N ALA A 239 2.53 -3.86 0.29
CA ALA A 239 3.58 -3.10 0.95
C ALA A 239 4.93 -3.84 0.90
N ALA A 240 4.97 -5.13 1.26
CA ALA A 240 6.20 -5.93 1.28
C ALA A 240 6.80 -6.09 -0.13
N PHE A 241 5.94 -6.29 -1.13
CA PHE A 241 6.35 -6.27 -2.54
C PHE A 241 7.06 -4.94 -2.90
N GLY A 242 6.50 -3.81 -2.45
CA GLY A 242 7.12 -2.50 -2.63
C GLY A 242 8.44 -2.34 -1.88
N THR A 243 8.52 -2.85 -0.65
CA THR A 243 9.69 -2.79 0.23
C THR A 243 10.86 -3.54 -0.35
N TYR A 244 10.65 -4.71 -0.97
CA TYR A 244 11.71 -5.46 -1.65
C TYR A 244 12.46 -4.59 -2.66
N LEU A 245 11.73 -3.76 -3.41
CA LEU A 245 12.29 -2.93 -4.49
C LEU A 245 13.05 -1.70 -3.97
N LEU A 246 12.95 -1.41 -2.67
CA LEU A 246 13.76 -0.44 -1.93
C LEU A 246 14.98 -1.12 -1.32
N ALA A 247 14.75 -2.23 -0.59
CA ALA A 247 15.77 -2.95 0.14
C ALA A 247 16.83 -3.61 -0.76
N SER A 248 16.45 -4.05 -1.96
CA SER A 248 17.35 -4.74 -2.90
C SER A 248 18.21 -3.82 -3.76
N GLU A 249 18.33 -2.52 -3.44
CA GLU A 249 19.01 -1.56 -4.32
C GLU A 249 20.49 -1.91 -4.61
N ARG A 250 21.18 -2.63 -3.70
CA ARG A 250 22.55 -3.14 -3.94
C ARG A 250 22.60 -4.29 -4.96
N SER A 251 21.57 -5.13 -5.06
CA SER A 251 21.48 -6.15 -6.12
C SER A 251 21.10 -5.52 -7.47
N ILE A 252 20.30 -4.46 -7.45
CA ILE A 252 19.88 -3.69 -8.62
C ILE A 252 21.01 -2.82 -9.19
N LEU A 253 21.89 -2.26 -8.34
CA LEU A 253 23.10 -1.56 -8.79
C LEU A 253 24.11 -2.53 -9.43
N ARG A 254 24.23 -3.78 -8.94
CA ARG A 254 24.96 -4.85 -9.66
C ARG A 254 24.34 -5.14 -11.02
N GLN A 255 23.01 -5.11 -11.13
CA GLN A 255 22.29 -5.29 -12.40
C GLN A 255 22.50 -4.12 -13.37
N ARG A 256 22.45 -2.86 -12.90
CA ARG A 256 22.84 -1.68 -13.71
C ARG A 256 24.32 -1.69 -14.10
N SER A 257 25.20 -2.26 -13.28
CA SER A 257 26.62 -2.44 -13.64
C SER A 257 26.82 -3.55 -14.68
N SER A 258 25.92 -4.54 -14.73
CA SER A 258 25.84 -5.51 -15.84
C SER A 258 25.35 -4.83 -17.13
N ASP A 259 24.38 -3.91 -17.03
CA ASP A 259 23.90 -3.10 -18.16
C ASP A 259 24.99 -2.17 -18.73
N SER A 260 25.94 -1.69 -17.91
CA SER A 260 27.08 -0.89 -18.39
C SER A 260 28.16 -1.73 -19.07
N VAL A 261 28.26 -3.03 -18.78
CA VAL A 261 29.11 -3.99 -19.54
C VAL A 261 28.45 -4.37 -20.87
N GLY A 262 27.12 -4.30 -20.97
CA GLY A 262 26.37 -4.45 -22.24
C GLY A 262 26.72 -3.38 -23.30
N ASN A 263 27.16 -2.19 -22.88
CA ASN A 263 27.65 -1.15 -23.79
C ASN A 263 29.08 -1.43 -24.31
N ALA A 264 29.87 -2.26 -23.63
CA ALA A 264 31.14 -2.75 -24.18
C ALA A 264 30.91 -3.79 -25.31
N PHE A 265 29.76 -4.48 -25.30
CA PHE A 265 29.36 -5.40 -26.37
C PHE A 265 28.74 -4.69 -27.60
N LEU A 266 28.34 -3.43 -27.47
CA LEU A 266 27.94 -2.57 -28.60
C LEU A 266 29.15 -2.13 -29.44
N VAL A 267 30.34 -2.02 -28.85
CA VAL A 267 31.60 -1.78 -29.61
C VAL A 267 32.02 -3.05 -30.40
N GLY A 268 31.68 -4.24 -29.90
CA GLY A 268 31.85 -5.49 -30.65
C GLY A 268 30.89 -5.67 -31.84
N LYS A 269 29.68 -5.07 -31.78
CA LYS A 269 28.69 -5.17 -32.87
C LYS A 269 28.94 -4.25 -34.06
N VAL A 270 29.72 -3.17 -33.89
CA VAL A 270 30.16 -2.36 -35.04
C VAL A 270 31.17 -3.14 -35.91
N LEU A 271 31.86 -4.15 -35.36
CA LEU A 271 32.72 -5.06 -36.11
C LEU A 271 32.00 -6.28 -36.70
N ALA A 272 30.77 -6.59 -36.26
CA ALA A 272 29.98 -7.71 -36.77
C ALA A 272 29.06 -7.36 -37.97
N LEU A 273 28.97 -6.08 -38.34
CA LEU A 273 28.20 -5.60 -39.50
C LEU A 273 28.82 -6.00 -40.87
N ALA A 274 29.90 -6.78 -40.87
CA ALA A 274 30.58 -7.22 -42.10
C ALA A 274 30.06 -8.54 -42.69
N VAL A 275 29.05 -9.20 -42.10
CA VAL A 275 28.51 -10.47 -42.64
C VAL A 275 26.98 -10.45 -42.73
N PRO A 276 26.40 -10.38 -43.94
CA PRO A 276 24.95 -10.46 -44.11
C PRO A 276 24.48 -11.93 -44.00
N GLY A 277 23.42 -12.19 -43.21
CA GLY A 277 22.49 -13.28 -43.58
C GLY A 277 21.85 -14.15 -42.51
N VAL A 278 22.32 -14.25 -41.25
CA VAL A 278 21.73 -15.24 -40.30
C VAL A 278 21.52 -14.75 -38.85
N GLY A 279 22.08 -13.60 -38.45
CA GLY A 279 22.18 -13.25 -37.01
C GLY A 279 21.05 -12.43 -36.37
N THR A 280 20.12 -11.84 -37.13
CA THR A 280 19.29 -10.73 -36.63
C THR A 280 17.95 -11.12 -36.01
N VAL A 281 17.42 -12.32 -36.26
CA VAL A 281 16.09 -12.71 -35.75
C VAL A 281 16.16 -13.44 -34.41
N LEU A 282 17.20 -14.27 -34.19
CA LEU A 282 17.41 -14.98 -32.92
C LEU A 282 17.79 -14.03 -31.77
N SER A 283 18.66 -13.06 -32.03
CA SER A 283 19.16 -12.15 -30.99
C SER A 283 18.13 -11.10 -30.54
N ALA A 284 17.16 -10.73 -31.38
CA ALA A 284 16.05 -9.87 -30.98
C ALA A 284 15.05 -10.62 -30.08
N MET A 285 14.70 -11.86 -30.43
CA MET A 285 13.83 -12.71 -29.60
C MET A 285 14.52 -13.14 -28.30
N GLU A 286 15.78 -13.56 -28.34
CA GLU A 286 16.56 -13.89 -27.13
C GLU A 286 16.69 -12.66 -26.22
N SER A 287 16.91 -11.46 -26.75
CA SER A 287 16.99 -10.26 -25.91
C SER A 287 15.65 -9.88 -25.28
N LYS A 288 14.51 -10.09 -25.96
CA LYS A 288 13.18 -9.83 -25.41
C LYS A 288 12.80 -10.87 -24.35
N THR A 289 13.16 -12.13 -24.59
CA THR A 289 12.97 -13.23 -23.63
C THR A 289 13.90 -13.11 -22.42
N GLN A 290 15.17 -12.71 -22.61
CA GLN A 290 16.11 -12.45 -21.51
C GLN A 290 15.71 -11.24 -20.68
N ARG A 291 15.27 -10.13 -21.29
CA ARG A 291 14.73 -8.98 -20.56
C ARG A 291 13.43 -9.33 -19.83
N GLY A 292 12.55 -10.11 -20.46
CA GLY A 292 11.32 -10.61 -19.84
C GLY A 292 11.62 -11.48 -18.62
N LEU A 293 12.55 -12.44 -18.74
CA LEU A 293 12.98 -13.30 -17.64
C LEU A 293 13.75 -12.56 -16.54
N GLN A 294 14.50 -11.50 -16.86
CA GLN A 294 15.21 -10.68 -15.87
C GLN A 294 14.28 -9.76 -15.10
N VAL A 295 13.31 -9.13 -15.78
CA VAL A 295 12.27 -8.33 -15.13
C VAL A 295 11.34 -9.25 -14.32
N ASP A 296 10.92 -10.39 -14.88
CA ASP A 296 10.15 -11.41 -14.15
C ASP A 296 10.95 -12.03 -12.99
N GLY A 297 12.29 -12.06 -13.06
CA GLY A 297 13.16 -12.50 -11.98
C GLY A 297 13.20 -11.51 -10.82
N LEU A 298 13.36 -10.21 -11.09
CA LEU A 298 13.35 -9.17 -10.05
C LEU A 298 11.96 -9.04 -9.43
N ILE A 299 10.92 -8.97 -10.27
CA ILE A 299 9.53 -8.84 -9.81
C ILE A 299 9.08 -10.14 -9.13
N GLY A 300 9.49 -11.30 -9.65
CA GLY A 300 9.30 -12.59 -8.99
C GLY A 300 9.95 -12.62 -7.61
N GLY A 301 11.17 -12.10 -7.46
CA GLY A 301 11.83 -11.95 -6.16
C GLY A 301 11.03 -11.11 -5.16
N ALA A 302 10.36 -10.05 -5.63
CA ALA A 302 9.47 -9.23 -4.81
C ALA A 302 8.24 -10.01 -4.32
N ASP A 303 7.67 -10.87 -5.16
CA ASP A 303 6.56 -11.75 -4.76
C ASP A 303 6.99 -12.72 -3.65
N LEU A 304 8.15 -13.35 -3.83
CA LEU A 304 8.69 -14.32 -2.88
C LEU A 304 9.04 -13.68 -1.54
N PHE A 305 9.67 -12.51 -1.56
CA PHE A 305 9.95 -11.71 -0.37
C PHE A 305 8.67 -11.32 0.36
N ALA A 306 7.65 -10.86 -0.38
CA ALA A 306 6.38 -10.48 0.22
C ALA A 306 5.72 -11.66 0.96
N ASN A 307 5.78 -12.88 0.39
CA ASN A 307 5.26 -14.07 1.04
C ASN A 307 6.01 -14.38 2.36
N GLU A 308 7.33 -14.27 2.38
CA GLU A 308 8.16 -14.51 3.57
C GLU A 308 7.90 -13.48 4.68
N VAL A 309 7.81 -12.20 4.33
CA VAL A 309 7.46 -11.14 5.29
C VAL A 309 6.07 -11.38 5.86
N LEU A 310 5.08 -11.73 5.03
CA LEU A 310 3.72 -11.99 5.50
C LEU A 310 3.68 -13.17 6.46
N LEU A 311 4.39 -14.23 6.15
CA LEU A 311 4.51 -15.39 7.03
C LEU A 311 5.15 -15.01 8.37
N ALA A 312 6.24 -14.24 8.35
CA ALA A 312 6.92 -13.77 9.56
C ALA A 312 6.02 -12.87 10.44
N MET A 313 5.12 -12.11 9.81
CA MET A 313 4.10 -11.30 10.48
C MET A 313 2.87 -12.11 10.94
N GLY A 314 2.85 -13.44 10.73
CA GLY A 314 1.75 -14.34 11.07
C GLY A 314 0.53 -14.24 10.14
N GLY A 315 0.69 -13.69 8.94
CA GLY A 315 -0.35 -13.57 7.92
C GLY A 315 -0.36 -14.73 6.92
N ASP A 316 -1.33 -14.72 5.99
CA ASP A 316 -1.42 -15.71 4.91
C ASP A 316 -0.46 -15.36 3.75
N PRO A 317 0.60 -16.14 3.48
CA PRO A 317 1.54 -15.86 2.40
C PRO A 317 0.92 -16.05 1.00
N ALA A 318 -0.24 -16.72 0.88
CA ALA A 318 -0.88 -16.95 -0.42
C ALA A 318 -1.75 -15.77 -0.91
N VAL A 319 -1.89 -14.70 -0.12
CA VAL A 319 -2.76 -13.56 -0.47
C VAL A 319 -2.32 -12.83 -1.73
N GLY A 320 -1.01 -12.79 -2.02
CA GLY A 320 -0.48 -12.19 -3.25
C GLY A 320 -0.98 -12.87 -4.52
N LEU A 321 -0.98 -14.22 -4.51
CA LEU A 321 -1.50 -15.01 -5.62
C LEU A 321 -3.02 -14.78 -5.80
N LYS A 322 -3.78 -14.79 -4.70
CA LYS A 322 -5.23 -14.51 -4.72
C LYS A 322 -5.56 -13.11 -5.23
N LEU A 323 -4.77 -12.11 -4.81
CA LEU A 323 -4.91 -10.73 -5.27
C LEU A 323 -4.59 -10.62 -6.76
N SER A 324 -3.48 -11.20 -7.21
CA SER A 324 -3.11 -11.25 -8.64
C SER A 324 -4.22 -11.86 -9.49
N ASP A 325 -4.80 -12.99 -9.05
CA ASP A 325 -5.89 -13.66 -9.74
C ASP A 325 -7.14 -12.79 -9.84
N ARG A 326 -7.45 -12.08 -8.76
CA ARG A 326 -8.54 -11.12 -8.73
C ARG A 326 -8.30 -9.95 -9.69
N LEU A 327 -7.12 -9.34 -9.65
CA LEU A 327 -6.77 -8.24 -10.55
C LEU A 327 -6.89 -8.65 -12.02
N ALA A 328 -6.39 -9.84 -12.36
CA ALA A 328 -6.48 -10.38 -13.73
C ALA A 328 -7.92 -10.70 -14.15
N ARG A 329 -8.69 -11.40 -13.31
CA ARG A 329 -10.09 -11.76 -13.57
C ARG A 329 -10.97 -10.54 -13.77
N ASP A 330 -10.81 -9.55 -12.89
CA ASP A 330 -11.64 -8.34 -12.86
C ASP A 330 -11.10 -7.26 -13.81
N LYS A 331 -10.01 -7.56 -14.54
CA LYS A 331 -9.32 -6.67 -15.49
C LYS A 331 -8.94 -5.32 -14.87
N VAL A 332 -8.55 -5.35 -13.59
CA VAL A 332 -8.10 -4.17 -12.86
C VAL A 332 -6.69 -3.80 -13.33
N PRO A 333 -6.48 -2.62 -13.93
CA PRO A 333 -5.17 -2.24 -14.45
C PRO A 333 -4.23 -1.91 -13.28
N ALA A 334 -3.17 -2.71 -13.14
CA ALA A 334 -2.25 -2.66 -12.00
C ALA A 334 -0.79 -3.03 -12.41
N ASP A 335 -0.39 -2.63 -13.62
CA ASP A 335 0.97 -2.74 -14.17
C ASP A 335 1.64 -4.11 -13.89
N ILE A 336 2.70 -4.13 -13.09
CA ILE A 336 3.51 -5.33 -12.81
C ILE A 336 2.90 -6.28 -11.77
N LEU A 337 1.77 -5.94 -11.14
CA LEU A 337 1.21 -6.75 -10.05
C LEU A 337 0.52 -8.04 -10.52
N PRO A 338 -0.29 -8.06 -11.60
CA PRO A 338 -0.79 -9.31 -12.16
C PRO A 338 0.37 -10.22 -12.57
N MET A 339 0.47 -11.39 -11.95
CA MET A 339 1.58 -12.32 -12.13
C MET A 339 1.48 -13.03 -13.49
N SER A 340 2.63 -13.14 -14.18
CA SER A 340 2.78 -14.02 -15.33
C SER A 340 2.67 -15.50 -14.91
N ALA A 341 2.41 -16.41 -15.84
CA ALA A 341 2.34 -17.84 -15.55
C ALA A 341 3.64 -18.37 -14.89
N PHE A 342 4.79 -17.83 -15.28
CA PHE A 342 6.08 -18.15 -14.69
C PHE A 342 6.17 -17.70 -13.22
N ARG A 343 5.85 -16.44 -12.93
CA ARG A 343 5.83 -15.92 -11.55
C ARG A 343 4.88 -16.70 -10.65
N ARG A 344 3.67 -17.01 -11.14
CA ARG A 344 2.70 -17.85 -10.43
C ARG A 344 3.27 -19.22 -10.07
N SER A 345 3.89 -19.90 -11.02
CA SER A 345 4.48 -21.22 -10.78
C SER A 345 5.57 -21.15 -9.70
N ASN A 346 6.40 -20.10 -9.69
CA ASN A 346 7.43 -19.92 -8.67
C ASN A 346 6.83 -19.66 -7.29
N VAL A 347 5.81 -18.80 -7.22
CA VAL A 347 5.07 -18.52 -5.98
C VAL A 347 4.41 -19.80 -5.44
N GLU A 348 3.75 -20.59 -6.29
CA GLU A 348 3.12 -21.85 -5.88
C GLU A 348 4.13 -22.85 -5.30
N ILE A 349 5.30 -22.98 -5.92
CA ILE A 349 6.39 -23.82 -5.40
C ILE A 349 6.88 -23.31 -4.05
N GLN A 350 7.12 -21.99 -3.92
CA GLN A 350 7.58 -21.40 -2.66
C GLN A 350 6.54 -21.59 -1.55
N LEU A 351 5.24 -21.39 -1.83
CA LEU A 351 4.18 -21.59 -0.85
C LEU A 351 4.15 -23.03 -0.32
N GLN A 352 4.36 -24.03 -1.17
CA GLN A 352 4.50 -25.43 -0.74
C GLN A 352 5.72 -25.63 0.18
N GLN A 353 6.85 -24.98 -0.13
CA GLN A 353 8.05 -25.04 0.70
C GLN A 353 7.83 -24.38 2.07
N LEU A 354 7.21 -23.20 2.10
CA LEU A 354 6.89 -22.48 3.34
C LEU A 354 5.96 -23.30 4.24
N GLN A 355 4.94 -23.94 3.67
CA GLN A 355 4.06 -24.85 4.40
C GLN A 355 4.80 -26.05 4.98
N ALA A 356 5.74 -26.64 4.22
CA ALA A 356 6.58 -27.73 4.71
C ALA A 356 7.48 -27.29 5.87
N ILE A 357 8.03 -26.08 5.81
CA ILE A 357 8.86 -25.51 6.89
C ILE A 357 8.02 -25.26 8.15
N GLU A 358 6.84 -24.65 8.02
CA GLU A 358 5.96 -24.38 9.17
C GLU A 358 5.48 -25.66 9.84
N THR A 359 5.09 -26.67 9.05
CA THR A 359 4.65 -27.96 9.59
C THR A 359 5.79 -28.68 10.32
N ALA A 360 7.01 -28.66 9.77
CA ALA A 360 8.19 -29.19 10.44
C ALA A 360 8.50 -28.43 11.75
N ARG A 361 8.40 -27.10 11.74
CA ARG A 361 8.60 -26.28 12.94
C ARG A 361 7.59 -26.61 14.04
N ARG A 362 6.29 -26.70 13.70
CA ARG A 362 5.24 -27.07 14.66
C ARG A 362 5.46 -28.47 15.23
N GLN A 363 5.89 -29.42 14.41
CA GLN A 363 6.23 -30.77 14.88
C GLN A 363 7.41 -30.76 15.85
N ALA A 364 8.43 -29.94 15.59
CA ALA A 364 9.58 -29.78 16.49
C ALA A 364 9.19 -29.12 17.83
N GLU A 365 8.32 -28.10 17.79
CA GLU A 365 7.80 -27.44 19.00
C GLU A 365 6.98 -28.42 19.87
N LEU A 366 6.07 -29.20 19.26
CA LEU A 366 5.30 -30.23 19.96
C LEU A 366 6.18 -31.35 20.55
N ALA A 367 7.25 -31.75 19.84
CA ALA A 367 8.21 -32.73 20.34
C ALA A 367 9.04 -32.19 21.52
N ALA A 368 9.38 -30.90 21.51
CA ALA A 368 10.09 -30.25 22.60
C ALA A 368 9.21 -30.12 23.86
N GLU A 369 7.93 -29.80 23.69
CA GLU A 369 6.94 -29.76 24.78
C GLU A 369 6.70 -31.14 25.39
N ALA A 370 6.58 -32.18 24.55
CA ALA A 370 6.43 -33.56 25.00
C ALA A 370 7.69 -34.10 25.72
N GLY A 371 8.88 -33.59 25.40
CA GLY A 371 10.14 -33.95 26.05
C GLY A 371 10.35 -33.27 27.41
N ALA A 372 9.75 -32.09 27.63
CA ALA A 372 9.87 -31.33 28.87
C ALA A 372 9.08 -31.95 30.04
N ASP A 373 8.09 -32.80 29.76
CA ASP A 373 7.23 -33.48 30.74
C ASP A 373 7.76 -34.85 31.22
N THR A 374 9.07 -35.13 31.06
CA THR A 374 9.68 -36.35 31.60
C THR A 374 10.35 -36.08 32.96
N PRO A 375 9.72 -36.37 34.12
CA PRO A 375 10.43 -36.31 35.40
C PRO A 375 11.31 -37.55 35.55
N GLY A 376 12.63 -37.39 35.52
CA GLY A 376 13.49 -38.55 35.76
C GLY A 376 15.00 -38.31 35.74
N ALA A 377 15.55 -37.85 36.86
CA ALA A 377 16.83 -38.36 37.33
C ALA A 377 16.82 -38.44 38.86
N ALA A 378 16.38 -39.59 39.36
CA ALA A 378 16.50 -39.97 40.75
C ALA A 378 17.97 -39.91 41.19
N LYS A 379 18.20 -39.20 42.30
CA LYS A 379 19.48 -39.11 43.00
C LYS A 379 19.89 -40.52 43.47
N PRO A 380 21.10 -41.02 43.16
CA PRO A 380 21.51 -42.33 43.64
C PRO A 380 21.73 -42.27 45.16
N ALA A 381 21.03 -43.13 45.88
CA ALA A 381 21.17 -43.30 47.33
C ALA A 381 22.56 -43.85 47.66
N ALA A 382 23.24 -43.17 48.59
CA ALA A 382 24.51 -43.62 49.17
C ALA A 382 24.29 -44.90 49.98
N ARG A 383 25.08 -45.95 49.68
CA ARG A 383 25.20 -47.15 50.52
C ARG A 383 26.11 -46.85 51.71
N GLN A 384 25.66 -47.30 52.89
CA GLN A 384 26.46 -47.41 54.12
C GLN A 384 27.51 -48.52 54.00
#